data_AF-A0A425VVG4-F1
#
_entry.id   AF-A0A425VVG4-F1
#
_cell.length_a   1.000
_cell.length_b   1.000
_cell.length_c   1.000
_cell.angle_alpha   90.00
_cell.angle_beta   90.00
_cell.angle_gamma   90.00
#
_symmetry.space_group_name_H-M   'P 1'
#
loop_
_entity.id
_entity.type
_entity.pdbx_description
1 polymer ?
#
loop_
_entity_poly.entity_id
_entity_poly.type
_entity_poly.pdbx_seq_one_letter_code
_entity_poly.pdbx_strand_id
1 'polypeptide(L)'
;MNADFGRAFLKRFPHLDIVYEYFHLIKNFNEKVICKVRKDKQARLKEEGDSEAARALKHSTYILMSCADTRERKERDARAGKVVSRGSALCGKQEVVQRGGARKRYKDLISQNELLATCDIADEMLARAYGYRQEKHMRAAMERIVDTCRGTKDRHFAWVACLV
;
A
#
# COMPACT_ATOMS: atom_id res chain seq x y z
N MET A 1 -4.68 17.04 -1.82
CA MET A 1 -5.28 17.23 -0.49
C MET A 1 -5.10 15.96 0.35
N ASN A 2 -4.53 16.04 1.57
CA ASN A 2 -4.44 14.89 2.49
C ASN A 2 -5.81 14.72 3.18
N ALA A 3 -6.24 13.49 3.44
CA ALA A 3 -7.58 13.18 3.95
C ALA A 3 -7.94 13.89 5.27
N ASP A 4 -6.94 14.25 6.09
CA ASP A 4 -7.13 14.99 7.33
C ASP A 4 -7.63 16.42 7.10
N PHE A 5 -7.20 17.07 6.03
CA PHE A 5 -7.74 18.39 5.64
C PHE A 5 -9.19 18.26 5.19
N GLY A 6 -9.52 17.17 4.49
CA GLY A 6 -10.87 16.92 4.02
C GLY A 6 -11.91 16.95 5.14
N ARG A 7 -11.63 16.26 6.26
CA ARG A 7 -12.50 16.28 7.44
C ARG A 7 -12.66 17.69 8.04
N ALA A 8 -11.60 18.48 8.06
CA ALA A 8 -11.65 19.86 8.55
C ALA A 8 -12.52 20.75 7.64
N PHE A 9 -12.41 20.59 6.32
CA PHE A 9 -13.25 21.31 5.35
C PHE A 9 -14.72 20.94 5.50
N LEU A 10 -15.06 19.66 5.57
CA LEU A 10 -16.46 19.22 5.75
C LEU A 10 -17.06 19.70 7.09
N LYS A 11 -16.25 19.75 8.15
CA LYS A 11 -16.71 20.28 9.45
C LYS A 11 -17.09 21.76 9.37
N ARG A 12 -16.36 22.54 8.55
CA ARG A 12 -16.61 23.98 8.39
C ARG A 12 -17.64 24.28 7.28
N PHE A 13 -17.65 23.47 6.24
CA PHE A 13 -18.45 23.64 5.02
C PHE A 13 -19.07 22.28 4.63
N PRO A 14 -20.21 21.89 5.23
CA PRO A 14 -20.83 20.57 5.01
C PRO A 14 -21.36 20.33 3.59
N HIS A 15 -21.48 21.39 2.78
CA HIS A 15 -22.00 21.33 1.41
C HIS A 15 -20.92 21.02 0.35
N LEU A 16 -19.64 20.89 0.76
CA LEU A 16 -18.56 20.60 -0.16
C LEU A 16 -18.43 19.09 -0.39
N ASP A 17 -18.27 18.70 -1.65
CA ASP A 17 -17.79 17.36 -2.00
C ASP A 17 -16.28 17.40 -2.16
N ILE A 18 -15.56 16.51 -1.48
CA ILE A 18 -14.12 16.37 -1.64
C ILE A 18 -13.81 15.20 -2.57
N VAL A 19 -13.31 15.57 -3.73
CA VAL A 19 -12.87 14.64 -4.77
C VAL A 19 -11.37 14.41 -4.63
N TYR A 20 -10.99 13.14 -4.56
CA TYR A 20 -9.59 12.76 -4.63
C TYR A 20 -9.26 12.27 -6.04
N GLU A 21 -8.23 12.85 -6.64
CA GLU A 21 -7.61 12.27 -7.82
C GLU A 21 -6.89 10.95 -7.46
N TYR A 22 -6.73 10.06 -8.44
CA TYR A 22 -6.08 8.75 -8.31
C TYR A 22 -4.81 8.78 -7.45
N PHE A 23 -3.90 9.70 -7.75
CA PHE A 23 -2.64 9.84 -7.02
C PHE A 23 -2.85 10.05 -5.53
N HIS A 24 -3.80 10.92 -5.17
CA HIS A 24 -4.11 11.21 -3.77
C HIS A 24 -4.81 10.05 -3.08
N LEU A 25 -5.67 9.31 -3.78
CA LEU A 25 -6.27 8.10 -3.22
C LEU A 25 -5.22 7.04 -2.91
N ILE A 26 -4.34 6.73 -3.86
CA ILE A 26 -3.28 5.72 -3.67
C ILE A 26 -2.33 6.18 -2.56
N LYS A 27 -1.94 7.46 -2.55
CA LYS A 27 -1.12 8.01 -1.46
C LYS A 27 -1.81 7.84 -0.10
N ASN A 28 -3.07 8.25 0.02
CA ASN A 28 -3.82 8.17 1.27
C ASN A 28 -4.02 6.71 1.69
N PHE A 29 -4.33 5.80 0.75
CA PHE A 29 -4.46 4.36 1.03
C PHE A 29 -3.16 3.78 1.59
N ASN A 30 -2.03 4.08 0.94
CA ASN A 30 -0.71 3.65 1.38
C ASN A 30 -0.36 4.16 2.79
N GLU A 31 -0.63 5.44 3.08
CA GLU A 31 -0.28 6.07 4.35
C GLU A 31 -1.25 5.72 5.49
N LYS A 32 -2.55 5.71 5.22
CA LYS A 32 -3.63 5.55 6.22
C LYS A 32 -4.00 4.09 6.46
N VAL A 33 -3.85 3.23 5.45
CA VAL A 33 -4.25 1.81 5.54
C VAL A 33 -3.00 0.95 5.63
N ILE A 34 -2.25 0.76 4.54
CA ILE A 34 -1.13 -0.21 4.48
C ILE A 34 -0.09 0.07 5.57
N CYS A 35 0.35 1.33 5.69
CA CYS A 35 1.37 1.70 6.67
C CYS A 35 0.89 1.51 8.12
N LYS A 36 -0.40 1.75 8.40
CA LYS A 36 -0.97 1.60 9.74
C LYS A 36 -1.16 0.14 10.08
N VAL A 37 -1.78 -0.64 9.21
CA VAL A 37 -1.92 -2.10 9.33
C VAL A 37 -0.55 -2.76 9.60
N ARG A 38 0.47 -2.42 8.80
CA ARG A 38 1.82 -2.96 8.98
C ARG A 38 2.42 -2.62 10.35
N LYS A 39 2.28 -1.37 10.80
CA LYS A 39 2.82 -0.90 12.09
C LYS A 39 2.10 -1.56 13.28
N ASP A 40 0.78 -1.61 13.22
CA ASP A 40 -0.06 -2.17 14.29
C ASP A 40 0.15 -3.68 14.39
N LYS A 41 0.19 -4.40 13.26
CA LYS A 41 0.51 -5.84 13.25
C LYS A 41 1.92 -6.13 13.74
N GLN A 42 2.90 -5.30 13.36
CA GLN A 42 4.26 -5.41 13.87
C GLN A 42 4.34 -5.17 15.38
N ALA A 43 3.57 -4.23 15.94
CA ALA A 43 3.51 -3.99 17.38
C ALA A 43 2.89 -5.18 18.11
N ARG A 44 1.73 -5.65 17.63
CA ARG A 44 1.03 -6.83 18.16
C ARG A 44 1.93 -8.08 18.20
N LEU A 45 2.66 -8.38 17.12
CA LEU A 45 3.56 -9.53 17.09
C LEU A 45 4.70 -9.43 18.12
N LYS A 46 5.17 -8.21 18.44
CA LYS A 46 6.16 -8.02 19.51
C LYS A 46 5.56 -8.28 20.88
N GLU A 47 4.33 -7.85 21.12
CA GLU A 47 3.60 -8.09 22.37
C GLU A 47 3.32 -9.59 22.56
N GLU A 48 3.01 -10.30 21.46
CA GLU A 48 2.82 -11.75 21.43
C GLU A 48 4.14 -12.56 21.55
N GLY A 49 5.30 -11.89 21.52
CA GLY A 49 6.62 -12.53 21.63
C GLY A 49 7.20 -13.08 20.31
N ASP A 50 6.47 -12.96 19.20
CA ASP A 50 6.94 -13.37 17.86
C ASP A 50 7.86 -12.30 17.24
N SER A 51 9.08 -12.27 17.77
CA SER A 51 10.12 -11.32 17.35
C SER A 51 10.55 -11.51 15.88
N GLU A 52 10.45 -12.72 15.34
CA GLU A 52 10.85 -13.05 13.98
C GLU A 52 9.85 -12.50 12.97
N ALA A 53 8.55 -12.78 13.14
CA ALA A 53 7.50 -12.23 12.27
C ALA A 53 7.43 -10.70 12.37
N ALA A 54 7.59 -10.16 13.58
CA ALA A 54 7.67 -8.71 13.78
C ALA A 54 8.88 -8.09 13.03
N ARG A 55 10.02 -8.78 12.98
CA ARG A 55 11.20 -8.35 12.22
C ARG A 55 10.97 -8.46 10.72
N ALA A 56 10.26 -9.48 10.24
CA ALA A 56 9.91 -9.64 8.84
C ALA A 56 9.09 -8.46 8.29
N LEU A 57 8.17 -7.90 9.10
CA LEU A 57 7.39 -6.69 8.78
C LEU A 57 8.20 -5.38 8.85
N LYS A 58 9.42 -5.39 9.42
CA LYS A 58 10.27 -4.21 9.45
C LYS A 58 10.78 -3.93 8.03
N HIS A 59 10.75 -2.65 7.61
CA HIS A 59 11.19 -2.24 6.28
C HIS A 59 10.50 -2.99 5.12
N SER A 60 9.24 -3.41 5.29
CA SER A 60 8.44 -4.03 4.22
C SER A 60 7.49 -3.05 3.50
N THR A 61 7.37 -1.80 3.97
CA THR A 61 6.45 -0.78 3.43
C THR A 61 6.49 -0.69 1.90
N TYR A 62 7.68 -0.47 1.31
CA TYR A 62 7.81 -0.33 -0.15
C TYR A 62 7.50 -1.59 -0.93
N ILE A 63 7.65 -2.77 -0.31
CA ILE A 63 7.33 -4.05 -0.95
C ILE A 63 5.80 -4.22 -0.98
N LEU A 64 5.13 -3.89 0.13
CA LEU A 64 3.67 -3.93 0.25
C LEU A 64 2.97 -2.90 -0.64
N MET A 65 3.56 -1.71 -0.83
CA MET A 65 3.00 -0.64 -1.68
C MET A 65 3.30 -0.81 -3.18
N SER A 66 4.15 -1.77 -3.56
CA SER A 66 4.58 -1.90 -4.95
C SER A 66 3.67 -2.85 -5.73
N CYS A 67 3.26 -2.44 -6.93
CA CYS A 67 2.50 -3.29 -7.84
C CYS A 67 3.31 -4.52 -8.28
N ALA A 68 2.61 -5.57 -8.73
CA ALA A 68 3.22 -6.82 -9.19
C ALA A 68 4.28 -6.59 -10.29
N ASP A 69 3.98 -5.76 -11.29
CA ASP A 69 4.89 -5.45 -12.40
C ASP A 69 6.21 -4.82 -11.93
N THR A 70 6.15 -3.93 -10.93
CA THR A 70 7.34 -3.30 -10.35
C THR A 70 8.19 -4.34 -9.62
N ARG A 71 7.55 -5.26 -8.88
CA ARG A 71 8.26 -6.36 -8.22
C ARG A 71 8.91 -7.28 -9.25
N GLU A 72 8.20 -7.66 -10.30
CA GLU A 72 8.74 -8.52 -11.38
C GLU A 72 9.88 -7.86 -12.15
N ARG A 73 9.77 -6.57 -12.45
CA ARG A 73 10.86 -5.80 -13.07
C ARG A 73 12.11 -5.80 -12.19
N LYS A 74 11.96 -5.59 -10.88
CA LYS A 74 13.09 -5.64 -9.94
C LYS A 74 13.72 -7.03 -9.85
N GLU A 75 12.93 -8.11 -9.95
CA GLU A 75 13.47 -9.47 -10.02
C GLU A 75 14.24 -9.71 -11.34
N ARG A 76 13.75 -9.20 -12.47
CA ARG A 76 14.50 -9.26 -13.75
C ARG A 76 15.81 -8.48 -13.66
N ASP A 77 15.76 -7.25 -13.15
CA ASP A 77 16.93 -6.40 -12.95
C ASP A 77 17.95 -7.05 -12.00
N ALA A 78 17.49 -7.73 -10.95
CA ALA A 78 18.35 -8.50 -10.04
C ALA A 78 19.03 -9.68 -10.73
N ARG A 79 18.29 -10.46 -11.53
CA ARG A 79 18.85 -11.57 -12.32
C ARG A 79 19.88 -11.09 -13.35
N ALA A 80 19.69 -9.89 -13.89
CA ALA A 80 20.62 -9.26 -14.81
C ALA A 80 21.81 -8.58 -14.11
N GLY A 81 21.90 -8.60 -12.77
CA GLY A 81 22.98 -7.94 -12.02
C GLY A 81 22.98 -6.40 -12.18
N LYS A 82 21.82 -5.80 -12.48
CA LYS A 82 21.73 -4.38 -12.81
C LYS A 82 22.22 -3.50 -11.66
N VAL A 83 23.12 -2.57 -11.98
CA VAL A 83 23.62 -1.56 -11.05
C VAL A 83 22.53 -0.51 -10.77
N VAL A 84 22.21 -0.31 -9.49
CA VAL A 84 21.21 0.67 -9.03
C VAL A 84 21.87 1.97 -8.55
N SER A 85 23.08 1.86 -7.99
CA SER A 85 23.92 3.02 -7.66
C SER A 85 25.34 2.70 -8.07
N ARG A 86 25.93 3.55 -8.91
CA ARG A 86 27.35 3.48 -9.22
C ARG A 86 28.17 3.77 -7.97
N GLY A 87 29.30 3.08 -7.85
CA GLY A 87 30.30 3.39 -6.84
C GLY A 87 31.01 4.71 -7.15
N SER A 88 31.67 5.26 -6.12
CA SER A 88 32.54 6.44 -6.24
C SER A 88 33.71 6.26 -5.30
N ALA A 89 34.93 6.23 -5.85
CA ALA A 89 36.16 6.20 -5.06
C ALA A 89 36.32 7.49 -4.24
N LEU A 90 35.97 8.65 -4.81
CA LEU A 90 36.01 9.96 -4.14
C LEU A 90 35.14 10.01 -2.88
N CYS A 91 34.03 9.28 -2.87
CA CYS A 91 33.09 9.26 -1.75
C CYS A 91 33.16 7.96 -0.93
N GLY A 92 34.11 7.06 -1.20
CA GLY A 92 34.20 5.74 -0.57
C GLY A 92 32.93 4.88 -0.74
N LYS A 93 32.14 5.14 -1.79
CA LYS A 93 30.83 4.52 -1.99
C LYS A 93 30.98 3.28 -2.86
N GLN A 94 30.59 2.11 -2.34
CA GLN A 94 30.56 0.89 -3.13
C GLN A 94 29.41 0.88 -4.13
N GLU A 95 29.59 0.14 -5.22
CA GLU A 95 28.54 -0.13 -6.18
C GLU A 95 27.43 -0.97 -5.55
N VAL A 96 26.18 -0.59 -5.80
CA VAL A 96 25.02 -1.31 -5.30
C VAL A 96 24.27 -1.92 -6.48
N VAL A 97 24.22 -3.25 -6.51
CA VAL A 97 23.44 -4.02 -7.47
C VAL A 97 22.02 -4.27 -6.97
N GLN A 98 21.09 -4.44 -7.91
CA GLN A 98 19.70 -4.73 -7.60
C GLN A 98 19.59 -6.07 -6.88
N ARG A 99 18.97 -6.06 -5.70
CA ARG A 99 18.71 -7.28 -4.92
C ARG A 99 17.42 -7.95 -5.40
N GLY A 100 17.45 -9.28 -5.49
CA GLY A 100 16.29 -10.13 -5.76
C GLY A 100 15.57 -10.58 -4.48
N GLY A 101 14.54 -11.39 -4.64
CA GLY A 101 13.80 -12.02 -3.52
C GLY A 101 12.68 -11.16 -2.92
N ALA A 102 12.42 -9.98 -3.47
CA ALA A 102 11.32 -9.12 -3.06
C ALA A 102 9.96 -9.78 -3.32
N ARG A 103 9.83 -10.54 -4.41
CA ARG A 103 8.58 -11.25 -4.76
C ARG A 103 8.27 -12.37 -3.76
N LYS A 104 9.28 -13.16 -3.38
CA LYS A 104 9.12 -14.22 -2.38
C LYS A 104 8.76 -13.61 -1.03
N ARG A 105 9.54 -12.62 -0.57
CA ARG A 105 9.27 -11.90 0.67
C ARG A 105 7.87 -11.30 0.71
N TYR A 106 7.39 -10.73 -0.40
CA TYR A 106 6.03 -10.22 -0.50
C TYR A 106 4.99 -11.33 -0.25
N LYS A 107 5.13 -12.46 -0.94
CA LYS A 107 4.19 -13.59 -0.82
C LYS A 107 4.16 -14.13 0.60
N ASP A 108 5.32 -14.26 1.23
CA ASP A 108 5.44 -14.71 2.62
C ASP A 108 4.74 -13.75 3.59
N LEU A 109 4.88 -12.43 3.38
CA LEU A 109 4.22 -11.43 4.22
C LEU A 109 2.69 -11.45 4.09
N ILE A 110 2.19 -11.58 2.86
CA ILE A 110 0.75 -11.60 2.58
C ILE A 110 0.10 -12.90 3.07
N SER A 111 0.75 -14.06 2.89
CA SER A 111 0.19 -15.35 3.32
C SER A 111 0.10 -15.48 4.84
N GLN A 112 0.97 -14.81 5.58
CA GLN A 112 0.99 -14.84 7.05
C GLN A 112 0.06 -13.78 7.68
N ASN A 113 -0.49 -12.85 6.91
CA ASN A 113 -1.22 -11.70 7.44
C ASN A 113 -2.48 -11.42 6.62
N GLU A 114 -3.61 -11.94 7.08
CA GLU A 114 -4.92 -11.76 6.44
C GLU A 114 -5.24 -10.28 6.18
N LEU A 115 -5.02 -9.40 7.17
CA LEU A 115 -5.31 -7.98 7.02
C LEU A 115 -4.45 -7.29 5.94
N LEU A 116 -3.20 -7.75 5.75
CA LEU A 116 -2.35 -7.28 4.66
C LEU A 116 -2.80 -7.85 3.31
N ALA A 117 -3.30 -9.09 3.27
CA ALA A 117 -3.92 -9.67 2.07
C ALA A 117 -5.18 -8.89 1.67
N THR A 118 -6.01 -8.47 2.62
CA THR A 118 -7.15 -7.60 2.35
C THR A 118 -6.71 -6.24 1.80
N CYS A 119 -5.62 -5.67 2.31
CA CYS A 119 -5.06 -4.43 1.76
C CYS A 119 -4.63 -4.59 0.30
N ASP A 120 -3.99 -5.72 -0.05
CA ASP A 120 -3.58 -6.02 -1.42
C ASP A 120 -4.77 -6.11 -2.37
N ILE A 121 -5.82 -6.83 -1.97
CA ILE A 121 -7.06 -6.92 -2.75
C ILE A 121 -7.66 -5.53 -2.98
N ALA A 122 -7.74 -4.70 -1.94
CA ALA A 122 -8.27 -3.35 -2.06
C ALA A 122 -7.41 -2.44 -2.97
N ASP A 123 -6.07 -2.55 -2.91
CA ASP A 123 -5.15 -1.82 -3.81
C ASP A 123 -5.36 -2.25 -5.27
N GLU A 124 -5.47 -3.55 -5.54
CA GLU A 124 -5.79 -4.06 -6.88
C GLU A 124 -7.15 -3.57 -7.38
N MET A 125 -8.17 -3.57 -6.52
CA MET A 125 -9.49 -3.08 -6.89
C MET A 125 -9.44 -1.58 -7.21
N LEU A 126 -8.71 -0.77 -6.43
CA LEU A 126 -8.52 0.66 -6.70
C LEU A 126 -7.82 0.89 -8.05
N ALA A 127 -6.75 0.15 -8.33
CA ALA A 127 -6.05 0.25 -9.62
C ALA A 127 -6.97 -0.10 -10.80
N ARG A 128 -7.80 -1.15 -10.66
CA ARG A 128 -8.79 -1.54 -11.69
C ARG A 128 -9.90 -0.51 -11.85
N ALA A 129 -10.42 0.05 -10.76
CA ALA A 129 -11.48 1.05 -10.78
C ALA A 129 -11.08 2.27 -11.62
N TYR A 130 -9.83 2.72 -11.47
CA TYR A 130 -9.27 3.83 -12.24
C TYR A 130 -8.88 3.47 -13.68
N GLY A 131 -8.91 2.20 -14.05
CA GLY A 131 -8.77 1.74 -15.43
C GLY A 131 -10.06 1.89 -16.26
N TYR A 132 -11.21 2.11 -15.62
CA TYR A 132 -12.48 2.28 -16.34
C TYR A 132 -12.55 3.64 -17.02
N ARG A 133 -12.95 3.65 -18.30
CA ARG A 133 -13.20 4.87 -19.08
C ARG A 133 -14.60 5.46 -18.87
N GLN A 134 -15.54 4.65 -18.40
CA GLN A 134 -16.92 5.07 -18.19
C GLN A 134 -17.15 5.36 -16.71
N GLU A 135 -17.67 6.56 -16.40
CA GLU A 135 -17.93 7.00 -15.03
C GLU A 135 -18.82 6.01 -14.27
N LYS A 136 -19.90 5.51 -14.88
CA LYS A 136 -20.82 4.57 -14.23
C LYS A 136 -20.11 3.29 -13.77
N HIS A 137 -19.19 2.76 -14.58
CA HIS A 137 -18.42 1.57 -14.23
C HIS A 137 -17.38 1.86 -13.15
N MET A 138 -16.72 3.03 -13.22
CA MET A 138 -15.79 3.49 -12.20
C MET A 138 -16.50 3.68 -10.85
N ARG A 139 -17.66 4.34 -10.82
CA ARG A 139 -18.49 4.54 -9.63
C ARG A 139 -18.89 3.20 -9.02
N ALA A 140 -19.46 2.29 -9.80
CA ALA A 140 -19.83 0.96 -9.32
C ALA A 140 -18.62 0.16 -8.80
N ALA A 141 -17.43 0.35 -9.38
CA ALA A 141 -16.21 -0.26 -8.86
C ALA A 141 -15.79 0.34 -7.51
N MET A 142 -15.88 1.67 -7.36
CA MET A 142 -15.60 2.35 -6.10
C MET A 142 -16.59 1.95 -5.00
N GLU A 143 -17.89 1.83 -5.30
CA GLU A 143 -18.90 1.32 -4.37
C GLU A 143 -18.57 -0.09 -3.88
N ARG A 144 -18.18 -0.99 -4.79
CA ARG A 144 -17.71 -2.34 -4.42
C ARG A 144 -16.48 -2.33 -3.52
N ILE A 145 -15.55 -1.40 -3.73
CA ILE A 145 -14.36 -1.24 -2.87
C ILE A 145 -14.78 -0.82 -1.46
N VAL A 146 -15.67 0.17 -1.38
CA VAL A 146 -16.24 0.66 -0.11
C VAL A 146 -16.94 -0.46 0.63
N ASP A 147 -17.79 -1.24 -0.03
CA ASP A 147 -18.53 -2.35 0.59
C ASP A 147 -17.61 -3.46 1.07
N THR A 148 -16.62 -3.85 0.24
CA THR A 148 -15.59 -4.83 0.63
C THR A 148 -14.84 -4.35 1.88
N CYS A 149 -14.45 -3.07 1.90
CA CYS A 149 -13.73 -2.46 3.02
C CYS A 149 -14.61 -2.37 4.28
N ARG A 150 -15.89 -2.02 4.16
CA ARG A 150 -16.87 -2.01 5.28
C ARG A 150 -17.08 -3.40 5.85
N GLY A 151 -17.15 -4.42 4.99
CA GLY A 151 -17.32 -5.82 5.37
C GLY A 151 -16.23 -6.35 6.31
N THR A 152 -15.01 -5.80 6.23
CA THR A 152 -13.90 -6.16 7.13
C THR A 152 -14.17 -5.82 8.60
N LYS A 153 -15.02 -4.82 8.86
CA LYS A 153 -15.23 -4.19 10.18
C LYS A 153 -13.95 -3.69 10.87
N ASP A 154 -12.82 -3.64 10.14
CA ASP A 154 -11.54 -3.24 10.69
C ASP A 154 -11.35 -1.72 10.58
N ARG A 155 -10.89 -1.10 11.67
CA ARG A 155 -10.75 0.35 11.80
C ARG A 155 -9.82 0.98 10.75
N HIS A 156 -8.86 0.24 10.21
CA HIS A 156 -7.91 0.75 9.24
C HIS A 156 -8.59 1.08 7.91
N PHE A 157 -9.64 0.35 7.56
CA PHE A 157 -10.40 0.54 6.33
C PHE A 157 -11.50 1.61 6.44
N ALA A 158 -11.71 2.19 7.63
CA ALA A 158 -12.75 3.20 7.86
C ALA A 158 -12.61 4.43 6.96
N TRP A 159 -11.37 4.81 6.59
CA TRP A 159 -11.17 5.92 5.64
C TRP A 159 -11.67 5.55 4.24
N VAL A 160 -11.35 4.35 3.75
CA VAL A 160 -11.78 3.86 2.43
C VAL A 160 -13.30 3.72 2.40
N ALA A 161 -13.89 3.24 3.50
CA ALA A 161 -15.33 3.09 3.66
C ALA A 161 -16.14 4.41 3.56
N CYS A 162 -15.48 5.57 3.55
CA CYS A 162 -16.11 6.89 3.41
C CYS A 162 -15.82 7.55 2.05
N LEU A 163 -15.28 6.83 1.06
CA LEU A 163 -14.93 7.40 -0.25
C LEU A 163 -16.13 7.60 -1.19
N VAL A 164 -17.22 6.86 -0.99
CA VAL A 164 -18.46 6.93 -1.78
C VAL A 164 -19.65 7.08 -0.85
#